data_AF-A0A485ABT1-F1
#
_entry.id   AF-A0A485ABT1-F1
#
_cell.length_a   1.000
_cell.length_b   1.000
_cell.length_c   1.000
_cell.angle_alpha   90.00
_cell.angle_beta   90.00
_cell.angle_gamma   90.00
#
_symmetry.space_group_name_H-M   'P 1'
#
loop_
_entity.id
_entity.type
_entity.pdbx_description
1 polymer ?
#
loop_
_entity_poly.entity_id
_entity_poly.type
_entity_poly.pdbx_seq_one_letter_code
_entity_poly.pdbx_strand_id
1 'polypeptide(L)' 'MLISYDGRTEFAKLMGMALITTDGEAIEGEALDDVEVGGVVTHTIIDLQRDDAPVI' A
#
# COMPACT_ATOMS: atom_id res chain seq x y z
N MET A 1 2.93 -2.99 -2.94
CA MET A 1 2.83 -4.44 -2.65
C MET A 1 1.53 -4.68 -1.95
N LEU A 2 0.83 -5.76 -2.26
CA LEU A 2 -0.35 -6.18 -1.51
C LEU A 2 0.14 -6.89 -0.25
N ILE A 3 -0.21 -6.37 0.92
CA ILE A 3 0.19 -6.93 2.20
C ILE A 3 -1.03 -7.20 3.08
N SER A 4 -0.91 -8.16 3.98
CA SER A 4 -1.87 -8.37 5.06
C SER A 4 -1.16 -8.36 6.41
N TYR A 5 -1.71 -7.63 7.36
CA TYR A 5 -1.23 -7.49 8.74
C TYR A 5 -2.40 -7.05 9.62
N ASP A 6 -2.43 -7.44 10.90
CA ASP A 6 -3.47 -7.05 11.87
C ASP A 6 -4.92 -7.17 11.35
N GLY A 7 -5.21 -8.25 10.59
CA GLY A 7 -6.53 -8.48 9.99
C GLY A 7 -6.93 -7.52 8.87
N ARG A 8 -6.01 -6.68 8.40
CA ARG A 8 -6.19 -5.74 7.28
C ARG A 8 -5.45 -6.24 6.04
N THR A 9 -5.92 -5.78 4.88
CA THR A 9 -5.24 -6.01 3.59
C THR A 9 -5.23 -4.70 2.81
N GLU A 10 -4.04 -4.26 2.41
CA GLU A 10 -3.87 -2.99 1.70
C GLU A 10 -2.63 -2.98 0.81
N PHE A 11 -2.42 -1.87 0.11
CA PHE A 11 -1.20 -1.65 -0.66
C PHE A 11 -0.19 -0.80 0.12
N ALA A 12 0.98 -1.36 0.38
CA ALA A 12 2.10 -0.63 0.96
C ALA A 12 3.23 -0.39 -0.07
N LYS A 13 4.02 0.67 0.14
CA LYS A 13 5.24 0.95 -0.64
C LYS A 13 6.47 0.46 0.12
N LEU A 14 7.35 -0.27 -0.55
CA LEU A 14 8.67 -0.58 0.02
C LEU A 14 9.57 0.65 -0.09
N MET A 15 10.04 1.15 1.04
CA MET A 15 10.97 2.27 1.13
C MET A 15 12.17 1.85 1.98
N GLY A 16 13.29 1.54 1.33
CA GLY A 16 14.44 0.94 2.00
C GLY A 16 14.08 -0.44 2.58
N MET A 17 14.11 -0.56 3.90
CA MET A 17 13.74 -1.79 4.63
C MET A 17 12.36 -1.70 5.30
N ALA A 18 11.59 -0.64 5.04
CA ALA A 18 10.28 -0.42 5.66
C ALA A 18 9.15 -0.53 4.62
N LEU A 19 7.99 -0.99 5.08
CA LEU A 19 6.73 -0.91 4.34
C LEU A 19 5.97 0.34 4.79
N ILE A 20 5.61 1.20 3.85
CA ILE A 20 4.83 2.41 4.12
C ILE A 20 3.38 2.17 3.71
N THR A 21 2.47 2.20 4.68
CA THR A 21 1.01 1.98 4.49
C THR A 21 0.36 3.17 3.78
N THR A 22 -0.90 3.04 3.38
CA THR A 22 -1.63 4.15 2.73
C THR A 22 -1.82 5.35 3.65
N ASP A 23 -1.83 5.12 4.96
CA ASP A 23 -1.97 6.14 5.99
C ASP A 23 -0.63 6.83 6.31
N GLY A 24 0.47 6.37 5.70
CA GLY A 24 1.81 6.92 5.88
C GLY A 24 2.58 6.36 7.07
N GLU A 25 2.08 5.31 7.70
CA GLU A 25 2.76 4.62 8.79
C GLU A 25 3.83 3.67 8.25
N ALA A 26 4.93 3.53 8.98
CA ALA A 26 6.00 2.61 8.66
C ALA A 26 5.84 1.30 9.46
N ILE A 27 5.83 0.17 8.75
CA ILE A 27 6.00 -1.16 9.32
C ILE A 27 7.45 -1.58 9.05
N GLU A 28 8.21 -1.81 10.11
CA GLU A 28 9.65 -2.06 10.04
C GLU A 28 10.14 -2.94 11.20
N GLY A 29 11.36 -3.46 11.06
CA GLY A 29 11.97 -4.32 12.08
C GLY A 29 11.15 -5.59 12.31
N GLU A 30 11.00 -5.97 13.57
CA GLU A 30 10.28 -7.20 13.98
C GLU A 30 8.79 -7.17 13.59
N ALA A 31 8.19 -5.99 13.41
CA ALA A 31 6.80 -5.89 12.96
C ALA A 31 6.59 -6.42 11.53
N LEU A 32 7.66 -6.57 10.74
CA LEU A 32 7.59 -7.20 9.42
C LEU A 32 7.35 -8.70 9.49
N ASP A 33 7.67 -9.35 10.61
CA ASP A 33 7.51 -10.79 10.78
C ASP A 33 6.01 -11.21 10.78
N ASP A 34 5.13 -10.28 11.16
CA ASP A 34 3.67 -10.46 11.17
C ASP A 34 3.01 -10.06 9.83
N VAL A 35 3.78 -9.66 8.82
CA VAL A 35 3.26 -9.23 7.53
C VAL A 35 3.30 -10.38 6.51
N GLU A 36 2.14 -10.69 5.93
CA GLU A 36 2.04 -11.57 4.76
C GLU A 36 2.05 -10.76 3.46
N VAL A 37 2.90 -11.14 2.49
CA VAL A 37 2.92 -10.52 1.16
C VAL A 37 2.06 -11.32 0.20
N GLY A 38 0.89 -10.77 -0.17
CA GLY A 38 -0.01 -11.36 -1.16
C GLY A 38 0.47 -11.18 -2.61
N GLY A 39 1.37 -10.22 -2.86
CA GLY A 39 2.02 -10.07 -4.16
C GLY A 39 2.59 -8.68 -4.45
N VAL A 40 3.32 -8.57 -5.56
CA VAL A 40 3.83 -7.30 -6.07
C VAL A 40 2.85 -6.67 -7.05
N VAL A 41 2.70 -5.35 -6.99
CA VAL A 41 1.90 -4.58 -7.95
C VAL A 41 2.81 -4.24 -9.12
N THR A 42 2.43 -4.63 -10.34
CA THR A 42 3.23 -4.38 -11.55
C THR A 42 2.67 -3.24 -12.39
N HIS A 43 1.35 -3.03 -12.36
CA HIS A 43 0.66 -2.01 -13.13
C HIS A 43 -0.43 -1.37 -12.26
N THR A 44 -0.56 -0.05 -12.36
CA THR A 44 -1.68 0.70 -11.79
C THR A 44 -2.41 1.36 -12.95
N ILE A 45 -3.69 1.03 -13.11
CA ILE A 45 -4.55 1.63 -14.13
C ILE A 45 -5.32 2.76 -13.46
N ILE A 46 -5.14 3.98 -13.98
CA ILE A 46 -5.81 5.19 -13.49
C ILE A 46 -6.75 5.66 -14.59
N ASP A 47 -8.04 5.74 -14.28
CA ASP A 47 -9.03 6.35 -15.19
C ASP A 47 -8.97 7.87 -15.06
N LEU A 48 -8.49 8.54 -16.11
CA LEU A 48 -8.35 9.99 -16.18
C LEU A 48 -9.63 10.69 -16.69
N GLN A 49 -10.64 9.94 -17.13
CA GLN A 49 -11.90 10.48 -17.66
C GLN A 49 -13.01 10.53 -16.61
N ARG A 50 -12.77 10.04 -15.39
CA ARG A 50 -13.66 10.29 -14.25
C ARG A 50 -13.60 11.76 -13.88
N ASP A 51 -14.70 12.46 -14.17
CA ASP A 51 -14.93 13.85 -13.81
C ASP A 51 -15.23 13.99 -12.30
N ASP A 52 -14.30 13.53 -11.47
CA ASP A 52 -14.28 13.75 -10.02
C ASP A 52 -13.48 15.03 -9.67
N ALA A 53 -13.21 15.88 -10.68
CA ALA A 53 -12.57 17.17 -10.48
C ALA A 53 -13.54 18.10 -9.70
N PRO A 54 -13.07 18.78 -8.65
CA PRO A 54 -13.91 19.75 -7.95
C PRO A 54 -14.31 20.85 -8.94
N VAL A 55 -15.61 21.00 -9.16
CA VAL A 55 -16.17 22.17 -9.86
C VAL A 55 -15.89 23.37 -8.96
N ILE A 56 -14.96 24.22 -9.40
CA ILE A 56 -14.58 25.48 -8.75
C ILE A 56 -15.62 26.56 -8.99
#